data_AF-A0A1A9AF59-F1
#
_entry.id   AF-A0A1A9AF59-F1
#
_cell.length_a   1.000
_cell.length_b   1.000
_cell.length_c   1.000
_cell.angle_alpha   90.00
_cell.angle_beta   90.00
_cell.angle_gamma   90.00
#
_symmetry.space_group_name_H-M   'P 1'
#
loop_
_entity.id
_entity.type
_entity.pdbx_description
1 polymer ?
#
loop_
_entity_poly.entity_id
_entity_poly.type
_entity_poly.pdbx_seq_one_letter_code
_entity_poly.pdbx_strand_id
1 'polypeptide(L)'
;MADGQIWLDPDRARRGGADLTLAGEAVSASRRGVGGEIAAASGQRPWGRDDIGAAFDKHYRGYEETLLDVWAALGRSLEGLGSDVVRSVAATVETDETNARQLGEIPHRQHTPHRHRR
;
A
#
# COMPACT_ATOMS: atom_id res chain seq x y z
N MET A 1 -11.10 5.68 -25.38
CA MET A 1 -10.84 5.15 -24.04
C MET A 1 -9.87 4.00 -24.24
N ALA A 2 -8.70 4.01 -23.60
CA ALA A 2 -7.71 2.95 -23.82
C ALA A 2 -8.28 1.62 -23.29
N ASP A 3 -8.33 0.62 -24.16
CA ASP A 3 -8.90 -0.70 -23.92
C ASP A 3 -8.18 -1.43 -22.78
N GLY A 4 -8.56 -1.20 -21.51
CA GLY A 4 -8.49 -2.13 -20.36
C GLY A 4 -7.19 -2.87 -20.04
N GLN A 5 -6.09 -2.68 -20.78
CA GLN A 5 -4.85 -3.43 -20.68
C GLN A 5 -3.87 -2.64 -19.82
N ILE A 6 -3.57 -3.20 -18.65
CA ILE A 6 -2.50 -2.70 -17.79
C ILE A 6 -1.20 -3.34 -18.28
N TRP A 7 -0.34 -2.54 -18.94
CA TRP A 7 1.05 -2.92 -19.20
C TRP A 7 1.83 -2.81 -17.89
N LEU A 8 1.88 -3.93 -17.17
CA LEU A 8 2.56 -4.07 -15.89
C LEU A 8 3.88 -4.82 -16.10
N ASP A 9 4.99 -4.29 -15.57
CA ASP A 9 6.20 -5.07 -15.30
C ASP A 9 6.05 -5.73 -13.92
N PRO A 10 5.84 -7.06 -13.83
CA PRO A 10 5.57 -7.73 -12.56
C PRO A 10 6.74 -7.64 -11.58
N ASP A 11 7.98 -7.66 -12.06
CA ASP A 11 9.16 -7.58 -11.21
C ASP A 11 9.34 -6.19 -10.64
N ARG A 12 9.13 -5.17 -11.47
CA ARG A 12 9.15 -3.78 -11.00
C ARG A 12 8.03 -3.52 -9.99
N ALA A 13 6.83 -4.04 -10.24
CA ALA A 13 5.70 -3.86 -9.33
C ALA A 13 5.91 -4.58 -7.99
N ARG A 14 6.46 -5.81 -8.00
CA ARG A 14 6.84 -6.53 -6.77
C ARG A 14 7.89 -5.78 -5.97
N ARG A 15 8.94 -5.26 -6.61
CA ARG A 15 9.95 -4.43 -5.95
C ARG A 15 9.33 -3.18 -5.33
N GLY A 16 8.50 -2.46 -6.08
CA GLY A 16 7.81 -1.27 -5.56
C GLY A 16 6.90 -1.57 -4.37
N GLY A 17 6.19 -2.71 -4.38
CA GLY A 17 5.41 -3.16 -3.23
C GLY A 17 6.27 -3.47 -2.00
N ALA A 18 7.40 -4.15 -2.19
CA ALA A 18 8.36 -4.40 -1.10
C ALA A 18 8.95 -3.10 -0.54
N ASP A 19 9.31 -2.14 -1.40
CA ASP A 19 9.81 -0.83 -0.98
C ASP A 19 8.76 -0.05 -0.17
N LEU A 20 7.48 -0.14 -0.55
CA LEU A 20 6.38 0.46 0.21
C LEU A 20 6.21 -0.18 1.59
N THR A 21 6.32 -1.51 1.68
CA THR A 21 6.29 -2.23 2.96
C THR A 21 7.42 -1.75 3.88
N LEU A 22 8.66 -1.71 3.38
CA LEU A 22 9.82 -1.24 4.13
C LEU A 22 9.67 0.23 4.56
N ALA A 23 9.11 1.07 3.69
CA ALA A 23 8.82 2.46 4.04
C ALA A 23 7.77 2.55 5.17
N GLY A 24 6.71 1.74 5.12
CA GLY A 24 5.70 1.65 6.17
C GLY A 24 6.28 1.21 7.53
N GLU A 25 7.17 0.23 7.51
CA GLU A 25 7.90 -0.23 8.69
C GLU A 25 8.80 0.88 9.27
N ALA A 26 9.56 1.57 8.42
CA ALA A 26 10.44 2.67 8.82
C ALA A 26 9.66 3.85 9.41
N VAL A 27 8.54 4.23 8.79
CA VAL A 27 7.63 5.28 9.30
C VAL A 27 7.06 4.88 10.66
N SER A 28 6.62 3.62 10.80
CA SER A 28 6.08 3.10 12.05
C SER A 28 7.14 3.01 13.16
N ALA A 29 8.36 2.63 12.82
CA ALA A 29 9.48 2.63 13.76
C ALA A 29 9.83 4.05 14.23
N SER A 30 9.88 5.01 13.31
CA SER A 30 10.11 6.42 13.64
C SER A 30 8.99 6.98 14.53
N ARG A 31 7.73 6.64 14.26
CA ARG A 31 6.59 6.99 15.12
C ARG A 31 6.73 6.41 16.53
N ARG A 32 7.21 5.17 16.68
CA ARG A 32 7.43 4.56 18.00
C ARG A 32 8.58 5.21 18.75
N GLY A 33 9.66 5.59 18.06
CA GLY A 33 10.80 6.30 18.63
C GLY A 33 10.46 7.76 18.93
N VAL A 34 10.62 8.62 17.93
CA VAL A 34 10.47 10.08 18.06
C VAL A 34 9.06 10.46 18.53
N GLY A 35 8.03 9.86 17.94
CA GLY A 35 6.65 10.13 18.38
C GLY A 35 6.36 9.64 19.80
N GLY A 36 7.07 8.60 20.27
CA GLY A 36 7.00 8.14 21.66
C GLY A 36 7.65 9.12 22.63
N GLU A 37 8.81 9.66 22.26
CA GLU A 37 9.51 10.70 23.03
C GLU A 37 8.67 11.98 23.15
N ILE A 38 8.02 12.40 22.06
CA ILE A 38 7.09 13.54 22.06
C ILE A 38 5.95 13.28 23.04
N ALA A 39 5.24 12.15 22.90
CA ALA A 39 4.11 11.79 23.77
C ALA A 39 4.51 11.75 25.26
N ALA A 40 5.70 11.23 25.56
CA ALA A 40 6.25 11.16 26.90
C ALA A 40 6.62 12.55 27.47
N ALA A 41 7.23 13.42 26.66
CA ALA A 41 7.58 14.78 27.06
C ALA A 41 6.32 15.60 27.34
N SER A 42 5.32 15.51 26.47
CA SER A 42 4.06 16.21 26.64
C SER A 42 3.32 15.75 27.90
N GLY A 43 3.41 14.45 28.24
CA GLY A 43 2.93 13.88 29.51
C GLY A 43 3.43 14.60 30.78
N GLN A 44 4.59 15.25 30.69
CA GLN A 44 5.20 15.98 31.81
C GLN A 44 4.72 17.44 31.93
N ARG A 45 3.82 17.90 31.04
CA ARG A 45 3.34 19.29 30.95
C ARG A 45 4.50 20.29 30.85
N PRO A 46 5.24 20.27 29.72
CA PRO A 46 6.51 21.00 29.59
C PRO A 46 6.33 22.52 29.56
N TRP A 47 5.11 23.01 29.36
CA TRP A 47 4.80 24.43 29.15
C TRP A 47 4.60 25.25 30.42
N GLY A 48 4.93 24.70 31.59
CA GLY A 48 4.71 25.36 32.87
C GLY A 48 3.34 25.04 33.49
N ARG A 49 3.18 25.41 34.75
CA ARG A 49 1.97 25.12 35.55
C ARG A 49 1.07 26.35 35.74
N ASP A 50 1.43 27.47 35.15
CA ASP A 50 0.66 28.71 35.19
C ASP A 50 -0.43 28.73 34.10
N ASP A 51 -1.24 29.78 34.11
CA ASP A 51 -2.37 29.92 33.18
C ASP A 51 -1.92 30.06 31.72
N ILE A 52 -0.74 30.65 31.49
CA ILE A 52 -0.14 30.78 30.15
C ILE A 52 0.27 29.40 29.63
N GLY A 53 0.95 28.61 30.46
CA GLY A 53 1.33 27.23 30.15
C GLY A 53 0.13 26.34 29.90
N ALA A 54 -0.93 26.46 30.72
CA ALA A 54 -2.17 25.73 30.53
C ALA A 54 -2.88 26.08 29.21
N ALA A 55 -2.89 27.36 28.82
CA ALA A 55 -3.48 27.79 27.56
C ALA A 55 -2.71 27.24 26.35
N PHE A 56 -1.37 27.24 26.41
CA PHE A 56 -0.53 26.69 25.34
C PHE A 56 -0.69 25.16 25.24
N ASP A 57 -0.63 24.47 26.37
CA ASP A 57 -0.78 23.01 26.46
C ASP A 57 -2.10 22.54 25.83
N LYS A 58 -3.20 23.25 26.07
CA LYS A 58 -4.51 22.90 25.51
C LYS A 58 -4.51 22.80 23.98
N HIS A 59 -3.93 23.78 23.29
CA HIS A 59 -3.89 23.77 21.82
C HIS A 59 -2.84 22.80 21.31
N TYR A 60 -1.67 22.78 21.95
CA TYR A 60 -0.59 21.88 21.61
C TYR A 60 -1.02 20.41 21.66
N ARG A 61 -1.69 19.99 22.74
CA ARG A 61 -2.16 18.61 22.92
C ARG A 61 -3.09 18.13 21.81
N GLY A 62 -4.05 18.95 21.39
CA GLY A 62 -4.95 18.57 20.31
C GLY A 62 -4.22 18.34 18.97
N TYR A 63 -3.25 19.19 18.65
CA TYR A 63 -2.43 19.02 17.44
C TYR A 63 -1.47 17.83 17.55
N GLU A 64 -0.87 17.64 18.72
CA GLU A 64 0.02 16.52 19.02
C GLU A 64 -0.71 15.18 18.81
N GLU A 65 -1.86 14.98 19.46
CA GLU A 65 -2.65 13.75 19.35
C GLU A 65 -3.00 13.45 17.89
N THR A 66 -3.52 14.47 17.18
CA THR A 66 -3.87 14.33 15.75
C THR A 66 -2.65 13.93 14.90
N LEU A 67 -1.52 14.60 15.09
CA LEU A 67 -0.29 14.31 14.35
C LEU A 67 0.19 12.88 14.62
N LEU A 68 0.22 12.50 15.88
CA LEU A 68 0.68 11.19 16.33
C LEU A 68 -0.21 10.05 15.80
N ASP A 69 -1.51 10.27 15.70
CA ASP A 69 -2.47 9.31 15.13
C ASP A 69 -2.32 9.20 13.62
N VAL A 70 -2.26 10.33 12.90
CA VAL A 70 -2.06 10.35 11.44
C VAL A 70 -0.74 9.70 11.07
N TRP A 71 0.33 9.96 11.82
CA TRP A 71 1.63 9.33 11.58
C TRP A 71 1.57 7.81 11.76
N ALA A 72 0.88 7.32 12.81
CA ALA A 72 0.68 5.90 13.00
C ALA A 72 -0.16 5.28 11.86
N ALA A 73 -1.18 5.99 11.39
CA ALA A 73 -2.00 5.56 10.26
C ALA A 73 -1.20 5.50 8.95
N LEU A 74 -0.35 6.49 8.68
CA LEU A 74 0.49 6.54 7.48
C LEU A 74 1.40 5.31 7.36
N GLY A 75 2.07 4.92 8.46
CA GLY A 75 2.92 3.74 8.47
C GLY A 75 2.16 2.46 8.09
N ARG A 76 1.00 2.25 8.72
CA ARG A 76 0.12 1.09 8.41
C ARG A 76 -0.40 1.12 6.97
N SER A 77 -0.75 2.30 6.46
CA SER A 77 -1.27 2.44 5.09
C SER A 77 -0.21 2.11 4.05
N LEU A 78 1.05 2.50 4.26
CA LEU A 78 2.16 2.16 3.36
C LEU A 78 2.45 0.66 3.38
N GLU A 79 2.46 0.05 4.57
CA GLU A 79 2.66 -1.38 4.73
C GLU A 79 1.54 -2.20 4.05
N GLY A 80 0.29 -1.81 4.29
CA GLY A 80 -0.88 -2.43 3.65
C GLY A 80 -0.84 -2.28 2.13
N LEU A 81 -0.55 -1.09 1.63
CA LEU A 81 -0.45 -0.85 0.19
C LEU A 81 0.65 -1.69 -0.46
N GLY A 82 1.81 -1.83 0.18
CA GLY A 82 2.89 -2.68 -0.30
C GLY A 82 2.47 -4.14 -0.42
N SER A 83 1.79 -4.67 0.60
CA SER A 83 1.23 -6.03 0.60
C SER A 83 0.19 -6.23 -0.51
N ASP A 84 -0.72 -5.27 -0.68
CA ASP A 84 -1.81 -5.36 -1.66
C ASP A 84 -1.29 -5.27 -3.09
N VAL A 85 -0.27 -4.46 -3.36
CA VAL A 85 0.43 -4.42 -4.65
C VAL A 85 1.04 -5.79 -4.96
N VAL A 86 1.82 -6.36 -4.06
CA VAL A 86 2.47 -7.67 -4.26
C VAL A 86 1.42 -8.76 -4.53
N ARG A 87 0.33 -8.78 -3.75
CA ARG A 87 -0.77 -9.74 -3.91
C ARG A 87 -1.46 -9.57 -5.27
N SER A 88 -1.77 -8.34 -5.67
CA SER A 88 -2.43 -8.06 -6.94
C SER A 88 -1.57 -8.48 -8.13
N VAL A 89 -0.26 -8.21 -8.08
CA VAL A 89 0.67 -8.58 -9.16
C VAL A 89 0.76 -10.11 -9.29
N ALA A 90 0.85 -10.82 -8.17
CA ALA A 90 0.88 -12.28 -8.17
C ALA A 90 -0.39 -12.88 -8.80
N ALA A 91 -1.57 -12.37 -8.41
CA ALA A 91 -2.85 -12.81 -8.96
C ALA A 91 -2.97 -12.54 -10.47
N THR A 92 -2.48 -11.39 -10.94
CA THR A 92 -2.47 -11.06 -12.37
C THR A 92 -1.57 -12.01 -13.17
N VAL A 93 -0.35 -12.29 -12.68
CA VAL A 93 0.58 -13.22 -13.35
C VAL A 93 -0.01 -14.64 -13.40
N GLU A 94 -0.56 -15.14 -12.30
CA GLU A 94 -1.20 -16.46 -12.25
C GLU A 94 -2.38 -16.58 -13.22
N THR A 95 -3.18 -15.52 -13.32
CA THR A 95 -4.30 -15.44 -14.27
C THR A 95 -3.79 -15.48 -15.71
N ASP A 96 -2.74 -14.73 -16.03
CA ASP A 96 -2.16 -14.70 -17.38
C ASP A 96 -1.55 -16.05 -17.77
N GLU A 97 -0.79 -16.69 -16.87
CA GLU A 97 -0.23 -18.03 -17.09
C GLU A 97 -1.31 -19.10 -17.28
N THR A 98 -2.43 -18.99 -16.55
CA THR A 98 -3.56 -19.91 -16.67
C THR A 98 -4.28 -19.72 -18.00
N ASN A 99 -4.53 -18.47 -18.40
CA ASN A 99 -5.13 -18.15 -19.68
C ASN A 99 -4.25 -18.59 -20.86
N ALA A 100 -2.93 -18.37 -20.78
CA ALA A 100 -1.98 -18.78 -21.81
C ALA A 100 -1.97 -20.29 -22.02
N ARG A 101 -2.02 -21.08 -20.93
CA ARG A 101 -2.15 -22.54 -20.99
C ARG A 101 -3.44 -22.97 -21.65
N GLN A 102 -4.58 -22.42 -21.23
CA GLN A 102 -5.88 -22.74 -21.81
C GLN A 102 -5.95 -22.40 -23.31
N LEU A 103 -5.44 -21.24 -23.72
CA LEU A 103 -5.42 -20.84 -25.13
C LEU A 103 -4.49 -21.73 -25.98
N GLY A 104 -3.36 -22.17 -25.42
CA GLY A 104 -2.45 -23.12 -26.07
C GLY A 104 -3.04 -24.52 -26.22
N GLU A 105 -3.96 -24.90 -25.34
CA GLU A 105 -4.68 -26.18 -25.38
C GLU A 105 -5.89 -26.19 -26.33
N ILE A 106 -6.40 -25.02 -26.77
CA ILE A 106 -7.49 -24.97 -27.76
C ILE A 106 -6.98 -25.60 -29.06
N PRO A 107 -7.48 -26.78 -29.48
CA PRO A 107 -7.09 -27.36 -30.75
C PRO A 107 -7.53 -26.38 -31.83
N HIS A 108 -6.63 -26.03 -32.76
CA HIS A 108 -7.00 -25.34 -33.98
C HIS A 108 -8.05 -26.20 -34.69
N ARG A 109 -9.34 -25.94 -34.44
CA ARG A 109 -10.44 -26.50 -35.23
C ARG A 109 -10.26 -25.93 -36.62
N GLN A 110 -9.49 -26.64 -37.44
CA GLN A 110 -9.42 -26.43 -38.87
C GLN A 110 -10.85 -26.53 -39.37
N HIS A 111 -11.43 -25.37 -39.65
CA HIS A 111 -12.70 -25.26 -40.32
C HIS A 111 -12.50 -25.87 -41.71
N THR A 112 -12.82 -27.16 -41.86
CA THR A 112 -12.80 -27.83 -43.15
C THR A 112 -14.06 -27.38 -43.88
N PRO A 113 -13.98 -26.54 -44.92
CA PRO A 113 -15.17 -26.17 -45.66
C PRO A 113 -15.62 -27.41 -46.43
N HIS A 114 -16.80 -27.92 -46.11
CA HIS A 114 -17.42 -29.02 -46.84
C HIS A 114 -17.57 -28.62 -48.31
N ARG A 115 -16.72 -29.20 -49.17
CA ARG A 115 -16.85 -29.16 -50.62
C ARG A 115 -18.08 -29.99 -51.00
N HIS A 116 -19.21 -29.34 -51.19
CA HIS A 116 -20.34 -29.94 -51.90
C HIS A 116 -19.96 -30.10 -53.38
N ARG A 117 -19.73 -31.34 -53.81
CA ARG A 117 -19.74 -31.74 -55.22
C ARG A 117 -21.18 -32.04 -55.63
N ARG A 118 -21.67 -31.33 -56.64
CA ARG A 118 -22.62 -31.84 -57.64
C ARG A 118 -22.12 -31.42 -59.01
#